data_AF-A0A9W9R566-F1
#
_entry.id   AF-A0A9W9R566-F1
#
_cell.length_a   1.000
_cell.length_b   1.000
_cell.length_c   1.000
_cell.angle_alpha   90.00
_cell.angle_beta   90.00
_cell.angle_gamma   90.00
#
_symmetry.space_group_name_H-M   'P 1'
#
loop_
_entity.id
_entity.type
_entity.pdbx_description
1 polymer ?
#
loop_
_entity_poly.entity_id
_entity_poly.type
_entity_poly.pdbx_seq_one_letter_code
_entity_poly.pdbx_strand_id
1 'polypeptide(L)'
;MMSITRAFFQYLVKLDQGHVKPLPHDLLQNRLPTVLIQAMIRVLLMQCSDGSWGAQQSKEETAYAVLLLQDVMSLPFTKKFRVVCESAIQRARDFLRSKPEVPYSNHLWNAKITCYIPTISRAYILSALNGMACHEFGDTVQSLFVVSTDIVAKQVTLYAKLPSFASVPRWMIEATAIEAQFFSLRMRAINVLNQKCALDSAYHFNLALSLLAGTNREKLFRFLAPGFVETVAELFIILTQIDSHADNEIQKKGQAAFAEYETIVLEAFGEIAVEYPQLAAGTRNGILSPSPPNAERTLDGASLTEAIKYCTSWMSDNPVVKRASLYDRTTLLVEARNLWLSNMFQMHYSTAFHTTCRASPDNFALGGYRFHRWAQGIGADSIFGPVVVAFIVCLVNPGGEDVFPTAIGKYLLQDWTRRTAVESRLRNDYPTWEKDRQNLNINSLDFKEFNDDGAAAHQAGTAKEQLYQIIGYEHDMAERCWEKLRKIAESQSATTMAGLSFFRALANAHLDLCAQRDPYQPYEADPTRT
;
A
#
# COMPACT_ATOMS: atom_id res chain seq x y z
N MET A 1 -10.70 -14.69 14.84
CA MET A 1 -9.25 -14.85 14.57
C MET A 1 -8.69 -16.06 15.31
N MET A 2 -8.82 -16.13 16.65
CA MET A 2 -8.31 -17.26 17.45
C MET A 2 -8.67 -18.66 16.91
N SER A 3 -9.96 -18.95 16.66
CA SER A 3 -10.37 -20.29 16.24
C SER A 3 -9.74 -20.73 14.90
N ILE A 4 -9.56 -19.80 13.97
CA ILE A 4 -8.90 -20.08 12.67
C ILE A 4 -7.40 -20.31 12.88
N THR A 5 -6.73 -19.45 13.65
CA THR A 5 -5.31 -19.61 13.97
C THR A 5 -5.05 -20.93 14.69
N ARG A 6 -5.90 -21.30 15.66
CA ARG A 6 -5.82 -22.59 16.38
C ARG A 6 -6.05 -23.77 15.44
N ALA A 7 -7.02 -23.69 14.54
CA ALA A 7 -7.28 -24.74 13.55
C ALA A 7 -6.08 -24.93 12.60
N PHE A 8 -5.49 -23.85 12.10
CA PHE A 8 -4.28 -23.91 11.29
C PHE A 8 -3.08 -24.45 12.06
N PHE A 9 -2.90 -24.03 13.32
CA PHE A 9 -1.87 -24.58 14.18
C PHE A 9 -2.04 -26.10 14.37
N GLN A 10 -3.24 -26.56 14.72
CA GLN A 10 -3.54 -27.99 14.86
C GLN A 10 -3.37 -28.75 13.55
N TYR A 11 -3.70 -28.13 12.41
CA TYR A 11 -3.43 -28.70 11.10
C TYR A 11 -1.93 -28.90 10.88
N LEU A 12 -1.10 -27.89 11.18
CA LEU A 12 0.37 -28.00 11.08
C LEU A 12 0.91 -29.10 11.99
N VAL A 13 0.43 -29.20 13.23
CA VAL A 13 0.84 -30.28 14.17
C VAL A 13 0.52 -31.65 13.57
N LYS A 14 -0.68 -31.84 13.02
CA LYS A 14 -1.07 -33.10 12.39
C LYS A 14 -0.31 -33.37 11.09
N LEU A 15 0.03 -32.33 10.33
CA LEU A 15 0.80 -32.43 9.09
C LEU A 15 2.22 -32.90 9.39
N ASP A 16 2.85 -32.32 10.41
CA ASP A 16 4.19 -32.68 10.85
C ASP A 16 4.28 -34.13 11.34
N GLN A 17 3.20 -34.62 11.97
CA GLN A 17 3.04 -36.01 12.38
C GLN A 17 2.68 -36.98 11.25
N GLY A 18 2.48 -36.49 10.02
CA GLY A 18 2.03 -37.32 8.89
C GLY A 18 0.58 -37.82 8.98
N HIS A 19 -0.24 -37.25 9.89
CA HIS A 19 -1.62 -37.66 10.13
C HIS A 19 -2.63 -37.04 9.15
N VAL A 20 -2.24 -36.03 8.38
CA VAL A 20 -3.10 -35.38 7.38
C VAL A 20 -2.35 -35.18 6.08
N LYS A 21 -3.10 -35.13 4.97
CA LYS A 21 -2.55 -34.80 3.66
C LYS A 21 -2.20 -33.30 3.59
N PRO A 22 -1.14 -32.94 2.83
CA PRO A 22 -0.83 -31.54 2.57
C PRO A 22 -1.97 -30.86 1.80
N LEU A 23 -2.27 -29.62 2.17
CA LEU A 23 -3.15 -28.73 1.42
C LEU A 23 -2.51 -28.37 0.06
N PRO A 24 -3.29 -27.85 -0.91
CA PRO A 24 -2.76 -27.29 -2.14
C PRO A 24 -1.59 -26.33 -1.87
N HIS A 25 -0.57 -26.37 -2.73
CA HIS A 25 0.68 -25.64 -2.56
C HIS A 25 0.47 -24.13 -2.30
N ASP A 26 -0.42 -23.46 -3.04
CA ASP A 26 -0.74 -22.04 -2.81
C ASP A 26 -1.26 -21.77 -1.39
N LEU A 27 -2.16 -22.62 -0.89
CA LEU A 27 -2.71 -22.45 0.45
C LEU A 27 -1.65 -22.70 1.52
N LEU A 28 -0.83 -23.74 1.32
CA LEU A 28 0.13 -24.19 2.32
C LEU A 28 1.37 -23.30 2.42
N GLN A 29 1.93 -22.84 1.29
CA GLN A 29 3.15 -22.04 1.27
C GLN A 29 2.90 -20.53 1.24
N ASN A 30 1.78 -20.07 0.65
CA ASN A 30 1.55 -18.62 0.49
C ASN A 30 0.56 -18.09 1.53
N ARG A 31 -0.64 -18.69 1.61
CA ARG A 31 -1.73 -18.12 2.42
C ARG A 31 -1.59 -18.42 3.91
N LEU A 32 -1.29 -19.67 4.26
CA LEU A 32 -1.24 -20.09 5.65
C LEU A 32 -0.15 -19.34 6.45
N PRO A 33 1.10 -19.22 5.98
CA PRO A 33 2.12 -18.43 6.68
C PRO A 33 1.72 -16.96 6.85
N THR A 34 1.21 -16.34 5.79
CA THR A 34 0.73 -14.95 5.79
C THR A 34 -0.36 -14.73 6.85
N VAL A 35 -1.37 -15.61 6.93
CA VAL A 35 -2.45 -15.46 7.90
C VAL A 35 -1.96 -15.65 9.34
N LEU A 36 -1.03 -16.58 9.59
CA LEU A 36 -0.49 -16.83 10.92
C LEU A 36 0.34 -15.65 11.43
N ILE A 37 1.21 -15.07 10.58
CA ILE A 37 1.98 -13.90 10.98
C ILE A 37 1.09 -12.66 11.14
N GLN A 38 0.09 -12.46 10.25
CA GLN A 38 -0.91 -11.40 10.40
C GLN A 38 -1.67 -11.52 11.72
N ALA A 39 -2.07 -12.74 12.10
CA ALA A 39 -2.76 -12.97 13.36
C ALA A 39 -1.89 -12.58 14.56
N MET A 40 -0.60 -12.94 14.54
CA MET A 40 0.36 -12.55 15.59
C MET A 40 0.53 -11.02 15.65
N ILE A 41 0.84 -10.37 14.53
CA ILE A 41 1.06 -8.92 14.45
C ILE A 41 -0.18 -8.17 14.96
N ARG A 42 -1.35 -8.53 14.45
CA ARG A 42 -2.62 -7.89 14.84
C ARG A 42 -2.88 -8.09 16.33
N VAL A 43 -2.74 -9.30 16.88
CA VAL A 43 -2.94 -9.51 18.31
C VAL A 43 -1.99 -8.64 19.14
N LEU A 44 -0.70 -8.58 18.81
CA LEU A 44 0.25 -7.72 19.52
C LEU A 44 -0.12 -6.22 19.44
N LEU A 45 -0.52 -5.75 18.27
CA LEU A 45 -0.90 -4.35 18.03
C LEU A 45 -2.21 -3.91 18.72
N MET A 46 -3.05 -4.88 19.06
CA MET A 46 -4.38 -4.68 19.66
C MET A 46 -4.37 -4.71 21.18
N GLN A 47 -3.25 -5.06 21.82
CA GLN A 47 -3.19 -5.12 23.28
C GLN A 47 -3.40 -3.71 23.88
N CYS A 48 -4.27 -3.63 24.88
CA CYS A 48 -4.48 -2.43 25.69
C CYS A 48 -3.29 -2.19 26.62
N SER A 49 -3.18 -0.97 27.15
CA SER A 49 -2.08 -0.57 28.06
C SER A 49 -2.07 -1.36 29.38
N ASP A 50 -3.24 -1.84 29.82
CA ASP A 50 -3.41 -2.70 31.00
C ASP A 50 -3.10 -4.19 30.73
N GLY A 51 -2.75 -4.54 29.49
CA GLY A 51 -2.47 -5.91 29.07
C GLY A 51 -3.67 -6.69 28.55
N SER A 52 -4.87 -6.11 28.56
CA SER A 52 -6.11 -6.76 28.10
C SER A 52 -6.33 -6.67 26.58
N TRP A 53 -7.33 -7.39 26.09
CA TRP A 53 -7.91 -7.25 24.74
C TRP A 53 -9.44 -7.12 24.81
N GLY A 54 -10.01 -6.58 23.74
CA GLY A 54 -11.46 -6.39 23.58
C GLY A 54 -11.90 -4.98 23.93
N ALA A 55 -13.08 -4.58 23.41
CA ALA A 55 -13.60 -3.21 23.59
C ALA A 55 -13.88 -2.84 25.06
N GLN A 56 -14.06 -3.85 25.92
CA GLN A 56 -14.39 -3.70 27.34
C GLN A 56 -13.39 -4.45 28.24
N GLN A 57 -12.13 -4.57 27.81
CA GLN A 57 -11.09 -5.28 28.58
C GLN A 57 -11.55 -6.70 28.96
N SER A 58 -12.00 -7.45 27.96
CA SER A 58 -12.65 -8.74 28.16
C SER A 58 -11.64 -9.79 28.60
N LYS A 59 -11.86 -10.42 29.77
CA LYS A 59 -11.04 -11.56 30.20
C LYS A 59 -11.10 -12.73 29.24
N GLU A 60 -12.24 -12.96 28.60
CA GLU A 60 -12.39 -14.04 27.63
C GLU A 60 -11.59 -13.76 26.36
N GLU A 61 -11.70 -12.55 25.78
CA GLU A 61 -10.92 -12.15 24.62
C GLU A 61 -9.42 -12.09 24.92
N THR A 62 -9.06 -11.65 26.14
CA THR A 62 -7.68 -11.68 26.62
C THR A 62 -7.15 -13.11 26.69
N ALA A 63 -7.95 -14.06 27.19
CA ALA A 63 -7.58 -15.47 27.19
C ALA A 63 -7.39 -16.02 25.77
N TYR A 64 -8.26 -15.63 24.82
CA TYR A 64 -8.11 -15.99 23.40
C TYR A 64 -6.81 -15.47 22.79
N ALA A 65 -6.46 -14.21 23.07
CA ALA A 65 -5.22 -13.60 22.60
C ALA A 65 -3.98 -14.33 23.16
N VAL A 66 -3.98 -14.67 24.46
CA VAL A 66 -2.89 -15.42 25.10
C VAL A 66 -2.69 -16.78 24.45
N LEU A 67 -3.77 -17.55 24.27
CA LEU A 67 -3.71 -18.88 23.66
C LEU A 67 -3.21 -18.81 22.21
N LEU A 68 -3.66 -17.81 21.44
CA LEU A 68 -3.16 -17.57 20.09
C LEU A 68 -1.65 -17.29 20.11
N LEU A 69 -1.19 -16.39 20.98
CA LEU A 69 0.24 -16.05 21.08
C LEU A 69 1.09 -17.27 21.49
N GLN A 70 0.58 -18.12 22.39
CA GLN A 70 1.22 -19.38 22.76
C GLN A 70 1.40 -20.32 21.56
N ASP A 71 0.37 -20.45 20.73
CA ASP A 71 0.45 -21.31 19.54
C ASP A 71 1.47 -20.78 18.53
N VAL A 72 1.36 -19.50 18.16
CA VAL A 72 2.26 -18.92 17.16
C VAL A 72 3.71 -18.85 17.63
N MET A 73 3.98 -18.76 18.94
CA MET A 73 5.35 -18.83 19.50
C MET A 73 6.05 -20.17 19.23
N SER A 74 5.32 -21.22 18.88
CA SER A 74 5.91 -22.50 18.47
C SER A 74 6.33 -22.51 16.99
N LEU A 75 5.92 -21.53 16.19
CA LEU A 75 6.21 -21.48 14.75
C LEU A 75 7.67 -21.05 14.45
N PRO A 76 8.28 -21.52 13.35
CA PRO A 76 9.70 -21.26 13.06
C PRO A 76 10.09 -19.78 12.98
N PHE A 77 9.23 -18.93 12.40
CA PHE A 77 9.52 -17.51 12.21
C PHE A 77 9.42 -16.66 13.49
N THR A 78 8.82 -17.18 14.57
CA THR A 78 8.54 -16.39 15.78
C THR A 78 9.67 -16.39 16.81
N LYS A 79 10.75 -17.14 16.57
CA LYS A 79 11.95 -17.15 17.44
C LYS A 79 12.46 -15.75 17.74
N LYS A 80 12.42 -14.83 16.78
CA LYS A 80 12.83 -13.41 16.93
C LYS A 80 11.86 -12.57 17.76
N PHE A 81 10.59 -12.95 17.81
CA PHE A 81 9.54 -12.20 18.51
C PHE A 81 9.23 -12.75 19.89
N ARG A 82 9.95 -13.79 20.33
CA ARG A 82 9.75 -14.47 21.62
C ARG A 82 9.64 -13.49 22.78
N VAL A 83 10.59 -12.55 22.91
CA VAL A 83 10.59 -11.55 24.01
C VAL A 83 9.33 -10.67 23.97
N VAL A 84 8.91 -10.24 22.78
CA VAL A 84 7.73 -9.38 22.61
C VAL A 84 6.45 -10.14 22.95
N CYS A 85 6.33 -11.39 22.47
CA CYS A 85 5.19 -12.26 22.75
C CYS A 85 5.12 -12.65 24.23
N GLU A 86 6.24 -13.05 24.85
CA GLU A 86 6.30 -13.40 26.28
C GLU A 86 5.94 -12.20 27.16
N SER A 87 6.45 -11.01 26.83
CA SER A 87 6.09 -9.76 27.52
C SER A 87 4.59 -9.45 27.41
N ALA A 88 4.01 -9.60 26.22
CA ALA A 88 2.58 -9.40 25.99
C ALA A 88 1.72 -10.42 26.77
N ILE A 89 2.11 -11.71 26.72
CA ILE A 89 1.44 -12.78 27.47
C ILE A 89 1.54 -12.54 28.98
N GLN A 90 2.67 -12.05 29.48
CA GLN A 90 2.83 -11.80 30.90
C GLN A 90 1.88 -10.71 31.39
N ARG A 91 1.84 -9.55 30.70
CA ARG A 91 0.88 -8.47 31.02
C ARG A 91 -0.57 -8.97 30.98
N ALA A 92 -0.88 -9.80 29.97
CA ALA A 92 -2.20 -10.41 29.83
C ALA A 92 -2.57 -11.30 31.03
N ARG A 93 -1.62 -12.13 31.50
CA ARG A 93 -1.84 -13.02 32.65
C ARG A 93 -2.03 -12.22 33.92
N ASP A 94 -1.30 -11.11 34.08
CA ASP A 94 -1.46 -10.21 35.22
C ASP A 94 -2.84 -9.55 35.21
N PHE A 95 -3.31 -9.11 34.04
CA PHE A 95 -4.70 -8.67 33.84
C PHE A 95 -5.72 -9.78 34.16
N LEU A 96 -5.52 -11.01 33.69
CA LEU A 96 -6.46 -12.12 33.93
C LEU A 96 -6.57 -12.46 35.43
N ARG A 97 -5.46 -12.35 36.18
CA ARG A 97 -5.39 -12.57 37.63
C ARG A 97 -5.98 -11.43 38.45
N SER A 98 -6.08 -10.22 37.90
CA SER A 98 -6.64 -9.06 38.60
C SER A 98 -8.10 -9.32 39.03
N LYS A 99 -8.54 -8.71 40.13
CA LYS A 99 -9.93 -8.86 40.60
C LYS A 99 -10.87 -8.10 39.65
N PRO A 100 -12.05 -8.66 39.30
CA PRO A 100 -13.01 -7.93 38.49
C PRO A 100 -13.60 -6.77 39.28
N GLU A 101 -13.50 -5.54 38.78
CA GLU A 101 -14.19 -4.37 39.36
C GLU A 101 -15.64 -4.24 38.85
N VAL A 102 -16.03 -4.94 37.77
CA VAL A 102 -17.32 -4.72 37.08
C VAL A 102 -18.05 -6.05 36.83
N PRO A 103 -19.39 -6.13 36.98
CA PRO A 103 -20.15 -7.31 36.61
C PRO A 103 -20.07 -7.54 35.10
N TYR A 104 -19.57 -8.71 34.70
CA TYR A 104 -19.36 -9.13 33.32
C TYR A 104 -20.64 -9.02 32.47
N SER A 105 -20.63 -8.17 31.44
CA SER A 105 -21.58 -8.22 30.33
C SER A 105 -20.92 -8.59 29.00
N ASN A 106 -19.89 -9.46 29.02
CA ASN A 106 -19.21 -9.94 27.80
C ASN A 106 -20.08 -10.99 27.09
N HIS A 107 -21.15 -10.53 26.45
CA HIS A 107 -22.03 -11.35 25.65
C HIS A 107 -21.37 -11.58 24.27
N LEU A 108 -20.36 -12.45 24.23
CA LEU A 108 -19.56 -12.73 23.03
C LEU A 108 -20.16 -13.82 22.14
N TRP A 109 -21.04 -14.66 22.69
CA TRP A 109 -21.55 -15.83 22.00
C TRP A 109 -22.84 -15.51 21.28
N ASN A 110 -22.88 -15.75 19.97
CA ASN A 110 -24.10 -15.56 19.18
C ASN A 110 -24.98 -16.81 19.27
N ALA A 111 -26.13 -16.68 19.93
CA ALA A 111 -27.25 -17.63 19.86
C ALA A 111 -28.46 -16.92 19.23
N LYS A 112 -29.67 -17.07 19.80
CA LYS A 112 -30.81 -16.21 19.43
C LYS A 112 -30.60 -14.75 19.84
N ILE A 113 -29.88 -14.56 20.94
CA ILE A 113 -29.36 -13.27 21.44
C ILE A 113 -27.87 -13.47 21.75
N THR A 114 -27.13 -12.38 21.89
CA THR A 114 -25.77 -12.46 22.41
C THR A 114 -25.84 -12.98 23.85
N CYS A 115 -25.06 -14.01 24.17
CA CYS A 115 -25.02 -14.65 25.48
C CYS A 115 -23.60 -14.75 26.03
N TYR A 116 -23.51 -14.92 27.34
CA TYR A 116 -22.27 -15.21 28.04
C TYR A 116 -22.34 -16.66 28.54
N ILE A 117 -21.27 -17.43 28.33
CA ILE A 117 -21.20 -18.84 28.77
C ILE A 117 -20.07 -18.96 29.82
N PRO A 118 -20.39 -18.86 31.12
CA PRO A 118 -19.39 -18.76 32.19
C PRO A 118 -18.39 -19.91 32.21
N THR A 119 -18.87 -21.15 31.99
CA THR A 119 -18.04 -22.35 32.01
C THR A 119 -17.00 -22.33 30.90
N ILE A 120 -17.38 -21.90 29.70
CA ILE A 120 -16.47 -21.81 28.56
C ILE A 120 -15.45 -20.70 28.81
N SER A 121 -15.91 -19.52 29.23
CA SER A 121 -15.05 -18.39 29.57
C SER A 121 -13.98 -18.78 30.60
N ARG A 122 -14.42 -19.44 31.69
CA ARG A 122 -13.53 -19.91 32.75
C ARG A 122 -12.54 -20.96 32.24
N ALA A 123 -12.96 -21.88 31.37
CA ALA A 123 -12.06 -22.87 30.78
C ALA A 123 -10.96 -22.21 29.94
N TYR A 124 -11.29 -21.21 29.13
CA TYR A 124 -10.30 -20.46 28.35
C TYR A 124 -9.37 -19.65 29.24
N ILE A 125 -9.88 -18.95 30.26
CA ILE A 125 -9.06 -18.19 31.21
C ILE A 125 -8.07 -19.13 31.93
N LEU A 126 -8.54 -20.28 32.43
CA LEU A 126 -7.68 -21.26 33.07
C LEU A 126 -6.64 -21.82 32.09
N SER A 127 -7.03 -22.07 30.84
CA SER A 127 -6.10 -22.53 29.80
C SER A 127 -5.04 -21.48 29.49
N ALA A 128 -5.40 -20.20 29.40
CA ALA A 128 -4.46 -19.11 29.14
C ALA A 128 -3.46 -18.90 30.31
N LEU A 129 -3.95 -19.02 31.55
CA LEU A 129 -3.13 -18.88 32.76
C LEU A 129 -2.12 -20.02 32.91
N ASN A 130 -2.49 -21.25 32.54
CA ASN A 130 -1.68 -22.44 32.76
C ASN A 130 -0.99 -22.99 31.50
N GLY A 131 -1.37 -22.51 30.31
CA GLY A 131 -0.86 -22.99 29.04
C GLY A 131 0.62 -22.68 28.83
N MET A 132 1.32 -23.59 28.16
CA MET A 132 2.69 -23.40 27.68
C MET A 132 2.76 -23.69 26.18
N ALA A 133 3.49 -22.85 25.45
CA ALA A 133 3.85 -23.12 24.06
C ALA A 133 4.90 -24.25 24.04
N CYS A 134 4.60 -25.38 23.40
CA CYS A 134 5.50 -26.55 23.48
C CYS A 134 5.37 -27.51 22.28
N HIS A 135 5.29 -26.99 21.06
CA HIS A 135 5.43 -27.86 19.89
C HIS A 135 6.72 -27.52 19.14
N GLU A 136 7.61 -28.51 19.04
CA GLU A 136 8.80 -28.43 18.19
C GLU A 136 8.44 -29.05 16.84
N PHE A 137 8.33 -28.22 15.81
CA PHE A 137 8.02 -28.66 14.46
C PHE A 137 9.25 -29.26 13.77
N GLY A 138 9.07 -30.38 13.08
CA GLY A 138 10.04 -31.00 12.20
C GLY A 138 10.23 -30.28 10.85
N ASP A 139 11.06 -30.88 10.00
CA ASP A 139 11.49 -30.28 8.73
C ASP A 139 10.33 -29.96 7.78
N THR A 140 9.28 -30.79 7.79
CA THR A 140 8.09 -30.61 6.97
C THR A 140 7.48 -29.23 7.18
N VAL A 141 7.20 -28.87 8.45
CA VAL A 141 6.62 -27.56 8.75
C VAL A 141 7.67 -26.46 8.72
N GLN A 142 8.93 -26.72 9.12
CA GLN A 142 10.00 -25.72 9.04
C GLN A 142 10.20 -25.20 7.61
N SER A 143 10.12 -26.08 6.60
CA SER A 143 10.25 -25.71 5.19
C SER A 143 9.16 -24.76 4.67
N LEU A 144 8.02 -24.65 5.37
CA LEU A 144 6.93 -23.74 4.99
C LEU A 144 7.20 -22.28 5.40
N PHE A 145 8.12 -22.06 6.33
CA PHE A 145 8.40 -20.75 6.92
C PHE A 145 9.81 -20.23 6.60
N VAL A 146 10.29 -20.55 5.40
CA VAL A 146 11.61 -20.10 4.92
C VAL A 146 11.58 -18.61 4.65
N VAL A 147 12.39 -17.86 5.40
CA VAL A 147 12.50 -16.40 5.31
C VAL A 147 13.98 -16.02 5.24
N SER A 148 14.32 -15.09 4.34
CA SER A 148 15.68 -14.57 4.28
C SER A 148 15.91 -13.59 5.44
N THR A 149 16.75 -13.99 6.39
CA THR A 149 17.12 -13.17 7.55
C THR A 149 17.95 -11.95 7.15
N ASP A 150 18.80 -12.09 6.13
CA ASP A 150 19.61 -10.99 5.60
C ASP A 150 18.75 -9.91 4.94
N ILE A 151 17.74 -10.29 4.15
CA ILE A 151 16.79 -9.35 3.56
C ILE A 151 16.05 -8.61 4.67
N VAL A 152 15.55 -9.32 5.68
CA VAL A 152 14.87 -8.70 6.84
C VAL A 152 15.79 -7.70 7.54
N ALA A 153 17.03 -8.09 7.86
CA ALA A 153 17.98 -7.22 8.56
C ALA A 153 18.29 -5.93 7.77
N LYS A 154 18.47 -6.05 6.45
CA LYS A 154 18.69 -4.89 5.55
C LYS A 154 17.49 -3.96 5.55
N GLN A 155 16.28 -4.51 5.37
CA GLN A 155 15.07 -3.69 5.34
C GLN A 155 14.77 -3.02 6.67
N VAL A 156 14.98 -3.72 7.78
CA VAL A 156 14.78 -3.14 9.12
C VAL A 156 15.73 -1.98 9.36
N THR A 157 16.98 -2.11 8.91
CA THR A 157 17.97 -1.03 9.01
C THR A 157 17.58 0.17 8.14
N LEU A 158 17.06 -0.07 6.93
CA LEU A 158 16.58 0.98 6.05
C LEU A 158 15.34 1.68 6.62
N TYR A 159 14.28 0.94 6.93
CA TYR A 159 13.02 1.48 7.43
C TYR A 159 13.18 2.18 8.78
N ALA A 160 14.04 1.69 9.68
CA ALA A 160 14.29 2.36 10.96
C ALA A 160 14.94 3.75 10.83
N LYS A 161 15.52 4.09 9.67
CA LYS A 161 16.08 5.42 9.37
C LYS A 161 15.09 6.38 8.73
N LEU A 162 13.96 5.88 8.24
CA LEU A 162 12.98 6.70 7.55
C LEU A 162 12.24 7.59 8.56
N PRO A 163 12.10 8.91 8.32
CA PRO A 163 11.38 9.82 9.19
C PRO A 163 9.96 9.34 9.55
N SER A 164 9.21 8.81 8.57
CA SER A 164 7.87 8.27 8.79
C SER A 164 7.85 7.01 9.67
N PHE A 165 8.98 6.36 9.90
CA PHE A 165 9.10 5.15 10.72
C PHE A 165 9.86 5.37 12.03
N ALA A 166 10.25 6.60 12.36
CA ALA A 166 11.06 6.92 13.54
C ALA A 166 10.42 6.46 14.87
N SER A 167 9.08 6.49 14.96
CA SER A 167 8.32 6.05 16.14
C SER A 167 7.88 4.58 16.10
N VAL A 168 8.18 3.85 15.02
CA VAL A 168 7.72 2.48 14.82
C VAL A 168 8.66 1.51 15.54
N PRO A 169 8.14 0.68 16.47
CA PRO A 169 8.94 -0.34 17.14
C PRO A 169 9.66 -1.26 16.16
N ARG A 170 10.93 -1.54 16.43
CA ARG A 170 11.77 -2.41 15.58
C ARG A 170 11.13 -3.77 15.29
N TRP A 171 10.53 -4.41 16.29
CA TRP A 171 9.88 -5.71 16.13
C TRP A 171 8.74 -5.67 15.09
N MET A 172 8.07 -4.53 14.94
CA MET A 172 6.97 -4.36 13.99
C MET A 172 7.49 -4.27 12.56
N ILE A 173 8.59 -3.54 12.35
CA ILE A 173 9.27 -3.48 11.05
C ILE A 173 9.78 -4.87 10.68
N GLU A 174 10.39 -5.59 11.63
CA GLU A 174 10.86 -6.97 11.44
C GLU A 174 9.71 -7.92 11.07
N ALA A 175 8.60 -7.88 11.82
CA ALA A 175 7.44 -8.72 11.55
C ALA A 175 6.79 -8.39 10.20
N THR A 176 6.70 -7.10 9.86
CA THR A 176 6.17 -6.64 8.56
C THR A 176 7.07 -7.09 7.40
N ALA A 177 8.40 -7.07 7.56
CA ALA A 177 9.33 -7.56 6.54
C ALA A 177 9.21 -9.08 6.33
N ILE A 178 8.93 -9.85 7.38
CA ILE A 178 8.64 -11.28 7.25
C ILE A 178 7.29 -11.50 6.57
N GLU A 179 6.26 -10.74 6.97
CA GLU A 179 4.94 -10.80 6.34
C GLU A 179 5.02 -10.48 4.84
N ALA A 180 5.79 -9.46 4.47
CA ALA A 180 6.02 -9.06 3.10
C ALA A 180 6.69 -10.15 2.25
N GLN A 181 7.59 -10.97 2.83
CA GLN A 181 8.16 -12.10 2.09
C GLN A 181 7.08 -13.11 1.69
N PHE A 182 6.24 -13.54 2.63
CA PHE A 182 5.14 -14.47 2.33
C PHE A 182 4.10 -13.85 1.40
N PHE A 183 3.74 -12.58 1.62
CA PHE A 183 2.78 -11.86 0.80
C PHE A 183 3.28 -11.70 -0.65
N SER A 184 4.58 -11.42 -0.83
CA SER A 184 5.18 -11.24 -2.16
C SER A 184 5.13 -12.50 -3.03
N LEU A 185 5.12 -13.71 -2.44
CA LEU A 185 5.00 -14.96 -3.20
C LEU A 185 3.66 -15.03 -3.93
N ARG A 186 2.58 -14.57 -3.28
CA ARG A 186 1.25 -14.48 -3.89
C ARG A 186 1.23 -13.44 -5.00
N MET A 187 1.90 -12.32 -4.79
CA MET A 187 1.93 -11.22 -5.75
C MET A 187 2.64 -11.61 -7.05
N ARG A 188 3.68 -12.46 -6.97
CA ARG A 188 4.39 -12.98 -8.15
C ARG A 188 3.50 -13.81 -9.09
N ALA A 189 2.37 -14.31 -8.61
CA ALA A 189 1.39 -14.99 -9.46
C ALA A 189 0.61 -14.00 -10.35
N ILE A 190 0.61 -12.71 -10.01
CA ILE A 190 -0.03 -11.67 -10.80
C ILE A 190 0.93 -11.31 -11.94
N ASN A 191 0.65 -11.83 -13.12
CA ASN A 191 1.39 -11.49 -14.32
C ASN A 191 0.41 -11.27 -15.48
N VAL A 192 0.07 -10.00 -15.71
CA VAL A 192 -0.91 -9.61 -16.74
C VAL A 192 -0.26 -9.59 -18.11
N LEU A 193 0.99 -9.13 -18.20
CA LEU A 193 1.76 -9.06 -19.43
C LEU A 193 2.88 -10.12 -19.47
N ASN A 194 3.31 -10.50 -20.67
CA ASN A 194 4.34 -11.53 -20.95
C ASN A 194 5.59 -11.45 -20.04
N GLN A 195 6.37 -12.55 -19.94
CA GLN A 195 7.65 -12.68 -19.22
C GLN A 195 8.65 -11.53 -19.46
N LYS A 196 8.60 -10.82 -20.60
CA LYS A 196 9.48 -9.67 -20.89
C LYS A 196 9.20 -8.43 -20.04
N CYS A 197 7.99 -8.27 -19.53
CA CYS A 197 7.63 -7.19 -18.60
C CYS A 197 7.41 -7.73 -17.17
N ALA A 198 7.88 -8.95 -16.89
CA ALA A 198 7.76 -9.53 -15.56
C ALA A 198 8.57 -8.71 -14.57
N LEU A 199 7.91 -8.33 -13.48
CA LEU A 199 8.56 -7.60 -12.39
C LEU A 199 9.44 -8.56 -11.60
N ASP A 200 10.61 -8.09 -11.18
CA ASP A 200 11.52 -8.95 -10.44
C ASP A 200 11.00 -9.27 -9.03
N SER A 201 11.64 -10.24 -8.38
CA SER A 201 11.26 -10.66 -7.03
C SER A 201 11.45 -9.56 -5.98
N ALA A 202 12.38 -8.61 -6.21
CA ALA A 202 12.67 -7.51 -5.29
C ALA A 202 11.57 -6.44 -5.35
N TYR A 203 11.04 -6.14 -6.53
CA TYR A 203 9.91 -5.25 -6.73
C TYR A 203 8.69 -5.73 -5.94
N HIS A 204 8.28 -6.98 -6.12
CA HIS A 204 7.12 -7.55 -5.41
C HIS A 204 7.29 -7.46 -3.89
N PHE A 205 8.50 -7.76 -3.40
CA PHE A 205 8.80 -7.68 -1.98
C PHE A 205 8.78 -6.24 -1.45
N ASN A 206 9.38 -5.28 -2.16
CA ASN A 206 9.41 -3.87 -1.76
C ASN A 206 8.01 -3.24 -1.79
N LEU A 207 7.19 -3.60 -2.78
CA LEU A 207 5.78 -3.21 -2.86
C LEU A 207 5.00 -3.79 -1.67
N ALA A 208 5.11 -5.10 -1.42
CA ALA A 208 4.49 -5.76 -0.28
C ALA A 208 4.86 -5.06 1.03
N LEU A 209 6.15 -4.81 1.25
CA LEU A 209 6.64 -4.18 2.47
C LEU A 209 6.08 -2.77 2.64
N SER A 210 6.08 -1.96 1.58
CA SER A 210 5.57 -0.57 1.65
C SER A 210 4.09 -0.52 2.00
N LEU A 211 3.27 -1.38 1.38
CA LEU A 211 1.83 -1.44 1.64
C LEU A 211 1.51 -1.96 3.06
N LEU A 212 2.20 -3.02 3.50
CA LEU A 212 1.99 -3.63 4.81
C LEU A 212 2.52 -2.77 5.95
N ALA A 213 3.64 -2.08 5.74
CA ALA A 213 4.25 -1.21 6.75
C ALA A 213 3.32 -0.07 7.15
N GLY A 214 2.69 0.60 6.18
CA GLY A 214 1.66 1.60 6.45
C GLY A 214 0.43 0.99 7.16
N THR A 215 -0.04 -0.16 6.68
CA THR A 215 -1.21 -0.86 7.25
C THR A 215 -1.01 -1.25 8.72
N ASN A 216 0.15 -1.84 9.04
CA ASN A 216 0.47 -2.31 10.38
C ASN A 216 0.73 -1.15 11.34
N ARG A 217 1.49 -0.13 10.91
CA ARG A 217 1.76 1.08 11.68
C ARG A 217 0.49 1.78 12.12
N GLU A 218 -0.40 2.06 11.17
CA GLU A 218 -1.63 2.83 11.39
C GLU A 218 -2.81 1.93 11.87
N LYS A 219 -2.55 0.63 12.10
CA LYS A 219 -3.54 -0.37 12.54
C LYS A 219 -4.79 -0.43 11.65
N LEU A 220 -4.63 -0.19 10.35
CA LEU A 220 -5.73 0.00 9.39
C LEU A 220 -6.51 -1.29 9.10
N PHE A 221 -5.92 -2.45 9.40
CA PHE A 221 -6.59 -3.75 9.34
C PHE A 221 -7.85 -3.85 10.22
N ARG A 222 -8.07 -2.91 11.14
CA ARG A 222 -9.31 -2.80 11.94
C ARG A 222 -10.51 -2.36 11.11
N PHE A 223 -10.27 -1.62 10.04
CA PHE A 223 -11.28 -0.90 9.28
C PHE A 223 -11.34 -1.34 7.80
N LEU A 224 -10.22 -1.83 7.27
CA LEU A 224 -10.11 -2.28 5.88
C LEU A 224 -10.47 -3.75 5.72
N ALA A 225 -11.05 -4.09 4.57
CA ALA A 225 -11.45 -5.46 4.26
C ALA A 225 -10.23 -6.41 4.14
N PRO A 226 -10.37 -7.73 4.43
CA PRO A 226 -9.27 -8.70 4.39
C PRO A 226 -8.53 -8.86 3.05
N GLY A 227 -9.05 -8.34 1.94
CA GLY A 227 -8.40 -8.34 0.62
C GLY A 227 -7.98 -6.94 0.12
N PHE A 228 -8.22 -5.88 0.89
CA PHE A 228 -8.00 -4.50 0.43
C PHE A 228 -6.56 -4.26 -0.05
N VAL A 229 -5.57 -4.64 0.78
CA VAL A 229 -4.15 -4.44 0.48
C VAL A 229 -3.74 -5.20 -0.78
N GLU A 230 -4.27 -6.40 -0.96
CA GLU A 230 -4.01 -7.22 -2.14
C GLU A 230 -4.60 -6.58 -3.40
N THR A 231 -5.86 -6.14 -3.36
CA THR A 231 -6.51 -5.50 -4.51
C THR A 231 -5.78 -4.21 -4.92
N VAL A 232 -5.30 -3.41 -3.97
CA VAL A 232 -4.48 -2.23 -4.30
C VAL A 232 -3.12 -2.64 -4.87
N ALA A 233 -2.53 -3.72 -4.38
CA ALA A 233 -1.25 -4.18 -4.89
C ALA A 233 -1.34 -4.78 -6.30
N GLU A 234 -2.42 -5.49 -6.61
CA GLU A 234 -2.76 -5.94 -7.96
C GLU A 234 -2.78 -4.75 -8.92
N LEU A 235 -3.44 -3.65 -8.55
CA LEU A 235 -3.44 -2.42 -9.36
C LEU A 235 -2.01 -1.91 -9.60
N PHE A 236 -1.18 -1.78 -8.55
CA PHE A 236 0.21 -1.33 -8.72
C PHE A 236 1.02 -2.21 -9.68
N ILE A 237 0.89 -3.53 -9.56
CA ILE A 237 1.57 -4.49 -10.43
C ILE A 237 1.10 -4.30 -11.88
N ILE A 238 -0.22 -4.23 -12.11
CA ILE A 238 -0.79 -4.03 -13.44
C ILE A 238 -0.31 -2.72 -14.06
N LEU A 239 -0.40 -1.61 -13.32
CA LEU A 239 0.04 -0.29 -13.79
C LEU A 239 1.53 -0.30 -14.15
N THR A 240 2.38 -0.88 -13.29
CA THR A 240 3.83 -0.93 -13.53
C THR A 240 4.19 -1.80 -14.74
N GLN A 241 3.50 -2.93 -14.93
CA GLN A 241 3.73 -3.80 -16.09
C GLN A 241 3.37 -3.09 -17.39
N ILE A 242 2.22 -2.39 -17.43
CA ILE A 242 1.76 -1.67 -18.62
C ILE A 242 2.68 -0.47 -18.92
N ASP A 243 3.10 0.26 -17.89
CA ASP A 243 4.04 1.36 -18.00
C ASP A 243 5.38 0.90 -18.62
N SER A 244 5.95 -0.18 -18.07
CA SER A 244 7.17 -0.80 -18.62
C SER A 244 6.97 -1.31 -20.05
N HIS A 245 5.78 -1.81 -20.38
CA HIS A 245 5.47 -2.26 -21.74
C HIS A 245 5.37 -1.08 -22.72
N ALA A 246 4.74 0.03 -22.31
CA ALA A 246 4.63 1.25 -23.10
C ALA A 246 6.01 1.85 -23.41
N ASP A 247 6.87 1.96 -22.40
CA ASP A 247 8.26 2.42 -22.56
C ASP A 247 9.01 1.59 -23.60
N ASN A 248 8.91 0.27 -23.50
CA ASN A 248 9.57 -0.66 -24.43
C ASN A 248 9.05 -0.55 -25.88
N GLU A 249 7.75 -0.32 -26.07
CA GLU A 249 7.17 -0.17 -27.41
C GLU A 249 7.57 1.15 -28.06
N ILE A 250 7.55 2.24 -27.29
CA ILE A 250 7.94 3.57 -27.77
C ILE A 250 9.43 3.61 -28.13
N GLN A 251 10.29 2.98 -27.33
CA GLN A 251 11.72 2.84 -27.65
C GLN A 251 11.96 2.11 -28.99
N LYS A 252 11.13 1.11 -29.33
CA LYS A 252 11.28 0.35 -30.59
C LYS A 252 10.73 1.08 -31.81
N LYS A 253 9.52 1.65 -31.69
CA LYS A 253 8.75 2.23 -32.80
C LYS A 253 9.05 3.72 -33.02
N GLY A 254 9.67 4.39 -32.06
CA GLY A 254 10.02 5.82 -32.14
C GLY A 254 8.78 6.73 -32.19
N GLN A 255 8.92 7.91 -32.80
CA GLN A 255 7.88 8.95 -32.74
C GLN A 255 6.53 8.55 -33.34
N ALA A 256 6.50 7.62 -34.28
CA ALA A 256 5.26 7.15 -34.90
C ALA A 256 4.33 6.42 -33.90
N ALA A 257 4.87 5.87 -32.81
CA ALA A 257 4.08 5.20 -31.78
C ALA A 257 3.25 6.13 -30.91
N PHE A 258 3.57 7.43 -30.83
CA PHE A 258 2.83 8.36 -29.97
C PHE A 258 1.39 8.55 -30.46
N ALA A 259 1.18 8.77 -31.76
CA ALA A 259 -0.17 8.93 -32.32
C ALA A 259 -1.00 7.64 -32.22
N GLU A 260 -0.35 6.48 -32.37
CA GLU A 260 -0.95 5.16 -32.16
C GLU A 260 -1.37 4.99 -30.69
N TYR A 261 -0.48 5.32 -29.75
CA TYR A 261 -0.74 5.21 -28.31
C TYR A 261 -1.86 6.15 -27.84
N GLU A 262 -1.86 7.40 -28.31
CA GLU A 262 -2.92 8.36 -28.00
C GLU A 262 -4.28 7.81 -28.44
N THR A 263 -4.36 7.32 -29.67
CA THR A 263 -5.58 6.72 -30.22
C THR A 263 -6.04 5.52 -29.39
N ILE A 264 -5.11 4.63 -29.01
CA ILE A 264 -5.38 3.47 -28.16
C ILE A 264 -5.98 3.89 -26.81
N VAL A 265 -5.40 4.89 -26.16
CA VAL A 265 -5.89 5.37 -24.86
C VAL A 265 -7.28 6.01 -25.02
N LEU A 266 -7.49 6.83 -26.03
CA LEU A 266 -8.79 7.44 -26.29
C LEU A 266 -9.87 6.39 -26.60
N GLU A 267 -9.54 5.35 -27.36
CA GLU A 267 -10.45 4.23 -27.64
C GLU A 267 -10.75 3.38 -26.40
N ALA A 268 -9.73 3.07 -25.58
CA ALA A 268 -9.87 2.20 -24.42
C ALA A 268 -10.74 2.83 -23.32
N PHE A 269 -10.73 4.16 -23.20
CA PHE A 269 -11.53 4.89 -22.23
C PHE A 269 -12.81 5.50 -22.84
N GLY A 270 -12.94 5.49 -24.17
CA GLY A 270 -14.08 6.05 -24.91
C GLY A 270 -14.29 7.56 -24.67
N GLU A 271 -15.40 8.10 -25.20
CA GLU A 271 -16.01 9.27 -24.57
C GLU A 271 -16.51 8.78 -23.21
N ILE A 272 -15.76 9.03 -22.14
CA ILE A 272 -16.22 8.79 -20.77
C ILE A 272 -17.51 9.60 -20.61
N ALA A 273 -18.65 8.96 -20.87
CA ALA A 273 -19.95 9.59 -20.88
C ALA A 273 -20.24 9.98 -19.43
N VAL A 274 -20.30 11.29 -19.18
CA VAL A 274 -20.83 11.83 -17.92
C VAL A 274 -22.35 11.65 -17.97
N GLU A 275 -22.82 10.41 -17.91
CA GLU A 275 -24.25 10.11 -17.81
C GLU A 275 -24.70 10.38 -16.36
N TYR A 276 -25.28 11.54 -16.09
CA TYR A 276 -25.92 11.78 -14.79
C TYR A 276 -26.97 10.67 -14.52
N PRO A 277 -26.87 9.90 -13.42
CA PRO A 277 -27.86 8.87 -13.16
C PRO A 277 -29.12 9.51 -12.59
N GLN A 278 -30.25 9.25 -13.26
CA GLN A 278 -31.56 9.39 -12.64
C GLN A 278 -31.64 8.42 -11.44
N LEU A 279 -32.07 8.94 -10.30
CA LEU A 279 -32.30 8.21 -9.06
C LEU A 279 -33.22 7.00 -9.30
N ALA A 280 -32.69 5.78 -9.16
CA ALA A 280 -33.49 4.58 -8.98
C ALA A 280 -33.29 4.04 -7.56
N ALA A 281 -34.41 3.83 -6.87
CA ALA A 281 -34.47 3.48 -5.46
C ALA A 281 -34.14 2.00 -5.19
N GLY A 282 -33.27 1.78 -4.19
CA GLY A 282 -33.42 0.75 -3.16
C GLY A 282 -33.13 -0.72 -3.53
N THR A 283 -32.07 -1.29 -2.95
CA THR A 283 -32.20 -2.33 -1.90
C THR A 283 -30.84 -2.63 -1.24
N ARG A 284 -30.89 -2.87 0.08
CA ARG A 284 -29.75 -3.08 0.99
C ARG A 284 -29.31 -4.55 1.08
N ASN A 285 -28.02 -4.68 1.42
CA ASN A 285 -27.33 -5.76 2.15
C ASN A 285 -26.89 -7.03 1.40
N GLY A 286 -25.56 -7.17 1.35
CA GLY A 286 -24.83 -8.43 1.15
C GLY A 286 -23.33 -8.19 1.20
N ILE A 287 -22.68 -8.43 2.36
CA ILE A 287 -21.22 -8.49 2.46
C ILE A 287 -20.78 -9.76 1.74
N LEU A 288 -20.38 -9.64 0.48
CA LEU A 288 -19.66 -10.68 -0.24
C LEU A 288 -18.17 -10.42 -0.09
N SER A 289 -17.44 -11.40 0.46
CA SER A 289 -16.00 -11.49 0.32
C SER A 289 -15.64 -11.42 -1.17
N PRO A 290 -14.72 -10.54 -1.60
CA PRO A 290 -14.26 -10.54 -2.96
C PRO A 290 -13.42 -11.80 -3.17
N SER A 291 -13.90 -12.73 -3.99
CA SER A 291 -12.99 -13.56 -4.78
C SER A 291 -12.41 -12.67 -5.87
N PRO A 292 -11.09 -12.70 -6.12
CA PRO A 292 -10.50 -11.96 -7.22
C PRO A 292 -11.14 -12.39 -8.55
N PRO A 293 -11.30 -11.49 -9.54
CA PRO A 293 -11.59 -11.91 -10.90
C PRO A 293 -10.46 -12.87 -11.34
N ASN A 294 -10.83 -14.03 -11.89
CA ASN A 294 -9.93 -15.10 -12.31
C ASN A 294 -8.53 -14.62 -12.75
N ALA A 295 -7.53 -14.84 -11.90
CA ALA A 295 -6.12 -14.47 -12.11
C ALA A 295 -5.40 -15.35 -13.18
N GLU A 296 -6.13 -16.09 -14.01
CA GLU A 296 -5.55 -17.05 -14.96
C GLU A 296 -5.38 -16.52 -16.39
N ARG A 297 -5.70 -15.24 -16.68
CA ARG A 297 -5.40 -14.66 -18.00
C ARG A 297 -4.06 -13.95 -18.00
N THR A 298 -3.00 -14.72 -18.24
CA THR A 298 -1.78 -14.15 -18.82
C THR A 298 -2.07 -13.77 -20.27
N LEU A 299 -1.90 -12.51 -20.64
CA LEU A 299 -1.99 -12.08 -22.03
C LEU A 299 -0.62 -12.28 -22.69
N ASP A 300 -0.28 -13.51 -23.05
CA ASP A 300 0.98 -13.79 -23.73
C ASP A 300 0.96 -13.18 -25.14
N GLY A 301 2.00 -12.39 -25.46
CA GLY A 301 2.09 -11.65 -26.71
C GLY A 301 1.10 -10.47 -26.88
N ALA A 302 0.44 -10.02 -25.80
CA ALA A 302 -0.51 -8.92 -25.87
C ALA A 302 0.11 -7.66 -26.45
N SER A 303 -0.65 -6.99 -27.32
CA SER A 303 -0.41 -5.61 -27.70
C SER A 303 -0.66 -4.66 -26.52
N LEU A 304 -0.04 -3.48 -26.59
CA LEU A 304 -0.27 -2.40 -25.64
C LEU A 304 -1.75 -1.97 -25.56
N THR A 305 -2.48 -2.09 -26.67
CA THR A 305 -3.93 -1.91 -26.74
C THR A 305 -4.68 -2.90 -25.86
N GLU A 306 -4.35 -4.19 -25.96
CA GLU A 306 -4.97 -5.23 -25.15
C GLU A 306 -4.64 -5.07 -23.67
N ALA A 307 -3.41 -4.65 -23.37
CA ALA A 307 -2.95 -4.37 -22.02
C ALA A 307 -3.73 -3.23 -21.35
N ILE A 308 -3.88 -2.09 -22.04
CA ILE A 308 -4.64 -0.94 -21.52
C ILE A 308 -6.12 -1.29 -21.39
N LYS A 309 -6.71 -1.93 -22.41
CA LYS A 309 -8.12 -2.40 -22.35
C LYS A 309 -8.33 -3.38 -21.19
N TYR A 310 -7.40 -4.30 -20.97
CA TYR A 310 -7.45 -5.21 -19.82
C TYR A 310 -7.45 -4.45 -18.50
N CYS A 311 -6.56 -3.48 -18.30
CA CYS A 311 -6.51 -2.69 -17.06
C CYS A 311 -7.82 -1.94 -16.82
N THR A 312 -8.35 -1.28 -17.86
CA THR A 312 -9.62 -0.56 -17.79
C THR A 312 -10.77 -1.50 -17.45
N SER A 313 -10.86 -2.67 -18.09
CA SER A 313 -11.84 -3.69 -17.76
C SER A 313 -11.64 -4.24 -16.36
N TRP A 314 -10.41 -4.54 -15.93
CA TRP A 314 -10.12 -5.06 -14.60
C TRP A 314 -10.56 -4.09 -13.50
N MET A 315 -10.31 -2.78 -13.67
CA MET A 315 -10.78 -1.75 -12.74
C MET A 315 -12.31 -1.63 -12.77
N SER A 316 -12.92 -1.52 -13.95
CA SER A 316 -14.37 -1.32 -14.12
C SER A 316 -15.19 -2.53 -13.73
N ASP A 317 -14.66 -3.74 -13.92
CA ASP A 317 -15.32 -5.00 -13.62
C ASP A 317 -15.13 -5.45 -12.18
N ASN A 318 -14.24 -4.80 -11.43
CA ASN A 318 -14.04 -5.08 -10.01
C ASN A 318 -15.38 -4.96 -9.26
N PRO A 319 -15.84 -6.01 -8.55
CA PRO A 319 -17.15 -6.01 -7.91
C PRO A 319 -17.36 -4.90 -6.88
N VAL A 320 -16.28 -4.42 -6.26
CA VAL A 320 -16.34 -3.32 -5.29
C VAL A 320 -16.48 -1.99 -6.02
N VAL A 321 -15.67 -1.76 -7.07
CA VAL A 321 -15.75 -0.56 -7.91
C VAL A 321 -17.11 -0.43 -8.58
N LYS A 322 -17.70 -1.52 -9.09
CA LYS A 322 -19.05 -1.51 -9.68
C LYS A 322 -20.13 -0.95 -8.76
N ARG A 323 -19.96 -1.12 -7.44
CA ARG A 323 -20.90 -0.62 -6.41
C ARG A 323 -20.57 0.78 -5.91
N ALA A 324 -19.42 1.35 -6.26
CA ALA A 324 -19.13 2.75 -5.96
C ALA A 324 -20.06 3.68 -6.76
N SER A 325 -20.16 4.93 -6.34
CA SER A 325 -20.99 5.91 -7.04
C SER A 325 -20.53 6.11 -8.48
N LEU A 326 -21.41 6.64 -9.33
CA LEU A 326 -20.99 6.97 -10.69
C LEU A 326 -19.87 8.03 -10.68
N TYR A 327 -19.96 9.05 -9.83
CA TYR A 327 -18.92 10.07 -9.75
C TYR A 327 -17.54 9.49 -9.41
N ASP A 328 -17.47 8.60 -8.41
CA ASP A 328 -16.21 8.00 -7.98
C ASP A 328 -15.64 7.07 -9.07
N ARG A 329 -16.49 6.26 -9.72
CA ARG A 329 -16.09 5.41 -10.86
C ARG A 329 -15.60 6.22 -12.05
N THR A 330 -16.31 7.30 -12.40
CA THR A 330 -15.91 8.19 -13.49
C THR A 330 -14.57 8.87 -13.17
N THR A 331 -14.37 9.31 -11.92
CA THR A 331 -13.11 9.91 -11.48
C THR A 331 -11.96 8.92 -11.63
N LEU A 332 -12.12 7.66 -11.21
CA LEU A 332 -11.13 6.61 -11.42
C LEU A 332 -10.74 6.44 -12.90
N LEU A 333 -11.73 6.40 -13.80
CA LEU A 333 -11.46 6.25 -15.24
C LEU A 333 -10.78 7.49 -15.84
N VAL A 334 -11.15 8.69 -15.38
CA VAL A 334 -10.50 9.94 -15.79
C VAL A 334 -9.04 9.98 -15.34
N GLU A 335 -8.76 9.66 -14.07
CA GLU A 335 -7.39 9.63 -13.56
C GLU A 335 -6.55 8.56 -14.29
N ALA A 336 -7.12 7.38 -14.55
CA ALA A 336 -6.44 6.33 -15.31
C ALA A 336 -6.13 6.75 -16.75
N ARG A 337 -7.06 7.45 -17.42
CA ARG A 337 -6.82 8.04 -18.75
C ARG A 337 -5.71 9.08 -18.70
N ASN A 338 -5.73 9.98 -17.71
CA ASN A 338 -4.73 11.04 -17.53
C ASN A 338 -3.33 10.47 -17.30
N LEU A 339 -3.23 9.38 -16.54
CA LEU A 339 -1.97 8.66 -16.33
C LEU A 339 -1.34 8.23 -17.66
N TRP A 340 -2.08 7.49 -18.48
CA TRP A 340 -1.54 6.97 -19.73
C TRP A 340 -1.17 8.09 -20.71
N LEU A 341 -2.06 9.08 -20.88
CA LEU A 341 -1.76 10.24 -21.73
C LEU A 341 -0.53 11.00 -21.24
N SER A 342 -0.37 11.17 -19.93
CA SER A 342 0.75 11.93 -19.37
C SER A 342 2.07 11.16 -19.44
N ASN A 343 2.07 9.83 -19.28
CA ASN A 343 3.26 9.00 -19.53
C ASN A 343 3.69 9.10 -21.00
N MET A 344 2.72 9.06 -21.93
CA MET A 344 2.99 9.30 -23.35
C MET A 344 3.59 10.68 -23.60
N PHE A 345 3.00 11.75 -23.05
CA PHE A 345 3.54 13.10 -23.21
C PHE A 345 4.95 13.22 -22.62
N GLN A 346 5.17 12.67 -21.42
CA GLN A 346 6.48 12.62 -20.77
C GLN A 346 7.55 11.96 -21.65
N MET A 347 7.24 10.82 -22.26
CA MET A 347 8.12 10.12 -23.21
C MET A 347 8.32 10.90 -24.51
N HIS A 348 7.26 11.52 -25.04
CA HIS A 348 7.34 12.36 -26.24
C HIS A 348 8.27 13.56 -26.02
N TYR A 349 8.10 14.26 -24.90
CA TYR A 349 8.97 15.37 -24.52
C TYR A 349 10.40 14.92 -24.28
N SER A 350 10.63 13.75 -23.65
CA SER A 350 11.98 13.18 -23.50
C SER A 350 12.65 12.88 -24.86
N THR A 351 11.87 12.40 -25.83
CA THR A 351 12.35 12.14 -27.21
C THR A 351 12.62 13.45 -27.98
N ALA A 352 11.72 14.43 -27.88
CA ALA A 352 11.89 15.75 -28.50
C ALA A 352 13.06 16.54 -27.88
N PHE A 353 13.24 16.42 -26.57
CA PHE A 353 14.39 16.91 -25.82
C PHE A 353 15.70 16.39 -26.41
N HIS A 354 15.78 15.09 -26.71
CA HIS A 354 16.95 14.48 -27.34
C HIS A 354 17.29 15.08 -28.72
N THR A 355 16.30 15.27 -29.59
CA THR A 355 16.52 15.82 -30.94
C THR A 355 17.01 17.27 -30.91
N THR A 356 16.52 18.05 -29.94
CA THR A 356 16.80 19.50 -29.85
C THR A 356 18.11 19.79 -29.09
N CYS A 357 18.39 19.05 -28.00
CA CYS A 357 19.61 19.25 -27.19
C CYS A 357 20.91 18.87 -27.93
N ARG A 358 20.88 17.92 -28.88
CA ARG A 358 22.04 17.63 -29.73
C ARG A 358 22.41 18.79 -30.65
N ALA A 359 21.47 19.67 -30.97
CA ALA A 359 21.66 20.77 -31.92
C ALA A 359 22.08 22.08 -31.25
N SER A 360 21.65 22.35 -30.01
CA SER A 360 22.02 23.56 -29.27
C SER A 360 21.87 23.37 -27.74
N PRO A 361 22.96 23.05 -27.01
CA PRO A 361 22.94 22.86 -25.56
C PRO A 361 22.46 24.09 -24.78
N ASP A 362 22.69 25.29 -25.31
CA ASP A 362 22.46 26.57 -24.60
C ASP A 362 21.08 27.19 -24.84
N ASN A 363 20.23 26.62 -25.72
CA ASN A 363 18.92 27.20 -26.07
C ASN A 363 17.79 26.43 -25.40
N PHE A 364 17.88 26.41 -24.07
CA PHE A 364 17.17 25.52 -23.19
C PHE A 364 15.80 26.07 -22.78
N ALA A 365 14.75 25.54 -23.39
CA ALA A 365 13.41 25.55 -22.82
C ALA A 365 12.61 24.47 -23.56
N LEU A 366 11.88 23.61 -22.84
CA LEU A 366 10.72 22.97 -23.46
C LEU A 366 9.86 24.09 -24.05
N GLY A 367 9.90 24.26 -25.37
CA GLY A 367 9.25 25.37 -26.06
C GLY A 367 7.76 25.41 -25.72
N GLY A 368 7.38 26.22 -24.72
CA GLY A 368 6.01 26.52 -24.33
C GLY A 368 5.57 26.12 -22.91
N TYR A 369 6.26 25.24 -22.17
CA TYR A 369 5.82 24.83 -20.83
C TYR A 369 6.61 25.49 -19.70
N ARG A 370 5.90 26.16 -18.79
CA ARG A 370 6.46 26.64 -17.52
C ARG A 370 6.54 25.48 -16.53
N PHE A 371 7.60 25.42 -15.72
CA PHE A 371 7.82 24.34 -14.75
C PHE A 371 6.58 24.04 -13.91
N HIS A 372 5.97 25.06 -13.31
CA HIS A 372 4.75 24.90 -12.49
C HIS A 372 3.61 24.19 -13.24
N ARG A 373 3.38 24.54 -14.52
CA ARG A 373 2.30 23.94 -15.32
C ARG A 373 2.60 22.48 -15.67
N TRP A 374 3.86 22.15 -15.94
CA TRP A 374 4.27 20.78 -16.14
C TRP A 374 4.14 19.96 -14.85
N ALA A 375 4.68 20.45 -13.74
CA ALA A 375 4.67 19.77 -12.45
C ALA A 375 3.23 19.50 -11.98
N GLN A 376 2.37 20.53 -12.02
CA GLN A 376 0.94 20.44 -11.68
C GLN A 376 0.08 19.78 -12.78
N GLY A 377 0.68 19.29 -13.86
CA GLY A 377 0.04 18.69 -15.03
C GLY A 377 0.65 17.33 -15.31
N ILE A 378 1.30 17.21 -16.48
CA ILE A 378 2.00 16.02 -16.96
C ILE A 378 2.85 15.35 -15.87
N GLY A 379 3.63 16.11 -15.10
CA GLY A 379 4.49 15.57 -14.05
C GLY A 379 3.70 14.78 -13.00
N ALA A 380 2.71 15.41 -12.36
CA ALA A 380 1.88 14.77 -11.35
C ALA A 380 0.87 13.76 -11.90
N ASP A 381 0.46 13.87 -13.16
CA ASP A 381 -0.39 12.88 -13.83
C ASP A 381 0.42 11.65 -14.27
N SER A 382 1.73 11.79 -14.55
CA SER A 382 2.61 10.70 -14.99
C SER A 382 3.02 9.70 -13.89
N ILE A 383 2.38 9.76 -12.73
CA ILE A 383 2.66 8.85 -11.61
C ILE A 383 1.36 8.21 -11.12
N PHE A 384 1.46 7.05 -10.48
CA PHE A 384 0.29 6.25 -10.15
C PHE A 384 -0.60 6.82 -9.03
N GLY A 385 -0.10 7.80 -8.27
CA GLY A 385 -0.77 8.34 -7.07
C GLY A 385 -2.26 8.69 -7.28
N PRO A 386 -2.61 9.57 -8.24
CA PRO A 386 -3.98 9.96 -8.49
C PRO A 386 -4.92 8.79 -8.80
N VAL A 387 -4.50 7.88 -9.68
CA VAL A 387 -5.27 6.66 -10.03
C VAL A 387 -5.50 5.79 -8.80
N VAL A 388 -4.46 5.59 -7.98
CA VAL A 388 -4.52 4.76 -6.78
C VAL A 388 -5.46 5.37 -5.73
N VAL A 389 -5.44 6.70 -5.54
CA VAL A 389 -6.40 7.37 -4.63
C VAL A 389 -7.83 7.20 -5.13
N ALA A 390 -8.09 7.47 -6.41
CA ALA A 390 -9.42 7.31 -6.99
C ALA A 390 -9.92 5.86 -6.87
N PHE A 391 -9.03 4.88 -7.05
CA PHE A 391 -9.36 3.47 -6.86
C PHE A 391 -9.70 3.16 -5.40
N ILE A 392 -8.88 3.63 -4.44
CA ILE A 392 -9.13 3.47 -3.00
C ILE A 392 -10.48 4.07 -2.59
N VAL A 393 -10.83 5.24 -3.13
CA VAL A 393 -12.12 5.91 -2.91
C VAL A 393 -13.27 4.98 -3.34
N CYS A 394 -13.18 4.34 -4.50
CA CYS A 394 -14.16 3.31 -4.89
C CYS A 394 -14.19 2.10 -3.95
N LEU A 395 -13.05 1.69 -3.38
CA LEU A 395 -12.99 0.52 -2.48
C LEU A 395 -13.59 0.77 -1.10
N VAL A 396 -13.51 1.99 -0.56
CA VAL A 396 -13.92 2.28 0.82
C VAL A 396 -15.41 2.58 1.00
N ASN A 397 -16.14 2.88 -0.08
CA ASN A 397 -17.59 3.11 -0.02
C ASN A 397 -18.34 2.41 -1.18
N PRO A 398 -18.67 1.12 -1.05
CA PRO A 398 -19.46 0.40 -2.05
C PRO A 398 -20.97 0.70 -1.95
N GLY A 399 -21.38 1.78 -1.30
CA GLY A 399 -22.79 2.11 -1.01
C GLY A 399 -23.57 2.75 -2.16
N GLY A 400 -22.95 2.93 -3.33
CA GLY A 400 -23.53 3.64 -4.48
C GLY A 400 -23.59 5.16 -4.35
N GLU A 401 -23.38 5.70 -3.15
CA GLU A 401 -23.28 7.13 -2.87
C GLU A 401 -21.84 7.62 -2.96
N ASP A 402 -21.65 8.89 -3.31
CA ASP A 402 -20.33 9.51 -3.35
C ASP A 402 -19.65 9.41 -1.98
N VAL A 403 -18.39 9.01 -1.94
CA VAL A 403 -17.58 9.01 -0.71
C VAL A 403 -17.54 10.42 -0.08
N PHE A 404 -17.46 11.45 -0.93
CA PHE A 404 -17.51 12.85 -0.54
C PHE A 404 -18.69 13.54 -1.23
N PRO A 405 -19.85 13.70 -0.56
CA PRO A 405 -21.05 14.23 -1.21
C PRO A 405 -21.01 15.75 -1.42
N THR A 406 -20.08 16.47 -0.80
CA THR A 406 -19.99 17.93 -0.86
C THR A 406 -18.90 18.42 -1.81
N ALA A 407 -19.11 19.58 -2.42
CA ALA A 407 -18.12 20.21 -3.29
C ALA A 407 -16.78 20.44 -2.58
N ILE A 408 -16.81 20.84 -1.30
CA ILE A 408 -15.58 21.05 -0.52
C ILE A 408 -14.82 19.75 -0.26
N GLY A 409 -15.53 18.65 0.03
CA GLY A 409 -14.90 17.34 0.23
C GLY A 409 -14.21 16.85 -1.05
N LYS A 410 -14.89 16.95 -2.20
CA LYS A 410 -14.34 16.60 -3.51
C LYS A 410 -13.13 17.46 -3.87
N TYR A 411 -13.23 18.77 -3.65
CA TYR A 411 -12.14 19.71 -3.92
C TYR A 411 -10.90 19.40 -3.07
N LEU A 412 -11.08 19.19 -1.76
CA LEU A 412 -9.96 18.89 -0.85
C LEU A 412 -9.32 17.53 -1.15
N LEU A 413 -10.11 16.53 -1.55
CA LEU A 413 -9.57 15.24 -2.00
C LEU A 413 -8.69 15.43 -3.24
N GLN A 414 -9.16 16.15 -4.25
CA GLN A 414 -8.39 16.39 -5.48
C GLN A 414 -7.13 17.21 -5.19
N ASP A 415 -7.23 18.28 -4.40
CA ASP A 415 -6.09 19.15 -4.07
C ASP A 415 -5.03 18.37 -3.27
N TRP A 416 -5.43 17.63 -2.22
CA TRP A 416 -4.49 16.78 -1.47
C TRP A 416 -3.82 15.72 -2.37
N THR A 417 -4.60 15.05 -3.21
CA THR A 417 -4.09 14.05 -4.16
C THR A 417 -3.09 14.67 -5.11
N ARG A 418 -3.40 15.85 -5.67
CA ARG A 418 -2.54 16.53 -6.62
C ARG A 418 -1.24 17.01 -5.99
N ARG A 419 -1.29 17.61 -4.81
CA ARG A 419 -0.10 18.07 -4.07
C ARG A 419 0.83 16.91 -3.73
N THR A 420 0.27 15.82 -3.21
CA THR A 420 1.02 14.59 -2.91
C THR A 420 1.65 14.01 -4.18
N ALA A 421 0.95 14.09 -5.30
CA ALA A 421 1.45 13.61 -6.58
C ALA A 421 2.61 14.46 -7.12
N VAL A 422 2.50 15.79 -7.05
CA VAL A 422 3.60 16.70 -7.39
C VAL A 422 4.81 16.41 -6.49
N GLU A 423 4.63 16.34 -5.17
CA GLU A 423 5.73 16.03 -4.26
C GLU A 423 6.43 14.71 -4.63
N SER A 424 5.64 13.67 -4.89
CA SER A 424 6.16 12.35 -5.29
C SER A 424 6.98 12.43 -6.59
N ARG A 425 6.49 13.17 -7.59
CA ARG A 425 7.21 13.37 -8.85
C ARG A 425 8.55 14.08 -8.63
N LEU A 426 8.53 15.19 -7.88
CA LEU A 426 9.73 16.00 -7.63
C LEU A 426 10.76 15.24 -6.79
N ARG A 427 10.32 14.48 -5.77
CA ARG A 427 11.22 13.63 -4.96
C ARG A 427 11.79 12.46 -5.72
N ASN A 428 11.06 11.92 -6.71
CA ASN A 428 11.61 10.89 -7.58
C ASN A 428 12.71 11.46 -8.49
N ASP A 429 12.48 12.65 -9.06
CA ASP A 429 13.41 13.34 -9.96
C ASP A 429 14.70 13.82 -9.25
N TYR A 430 14.57 14.24 -7.98
CA TYR A 430 15.67 14.86 -7.23
C TYR A 430 16.96 14.02 -7.14
N PRO A 431 16.94 12.74 -6.72
CA PRO A 431 18.14 11.89 -6.67
C PRO A 431 18.52 11.29 -8.03
N THR A 432 17.63 11.31 -9.03
CA THR A 432 17.87 10.63 -10.32
C THR A 432 18.34 11.53 -11.44
N TRP A 433 18.44 12.85 -11.23
CA TRP A 433 18.79 13.82 -12.27
C TRP A 433 19.96 13.42 -13.18
N GLU A 434 21.09 12.97 -12.64
CA GLU A 434 22.23 12.55 -13.46
C GLU A 434 21.92 11.32 -14.32
N LYS A 435 21.23 10.33 -13.72
CA LYS A 435 20.79 9.11 -14.41
C LYS A 435 19.75 9.43 -15.46
N ASP A 436 18.80 10.32 -15.18
CA ASP A 436 17.76 10.73 -16.12
C ASP A 436 18.39 11.45 -17.31
N ARG A 437 19.37 12.31 -17.09
CA ARG A 437 20.14 12.94 -18.16
C ARG A 437 20.91 11.93 -19.02
N GLN A 438 21.50 10.90 -18.40
CA GLN A 438 22.16 9.80 -19.14
C GLN A 438 21.18 8.96 -19.96
N ASN A 439 19.98 8.72 -19.41
CA ASN A 439 18.92 7.96 -20.06
C ASN A 439 18.04 8.81 -20.98
N LEU A 440 18.32 10.12 -21.08
CA LEU A 440 17.59 11.09 -21.90
C LEU A 440 16.12 11.23 -21.49
N ASN A 441 15.82 11.04 -20.21
CA ASN A 441 14.52 11.27 -19.61
C ASN A 441 14.43 12.72 -19.12
N ILE A 442 13.31 13.39 -19.38
CA ILE A 442 13.06 14.71 -18.82
C ILE A 442 12.89 14.65 -17.30
N ASN A 443 13.63 15.53 -16.62
CA ASN A 443 13.65 15.70 -15.18
C ASN A 443 13.16 17.11 -14.78
N SER A 444 12.70 17.27 -13.55
CA SER A 444 12.27 18.56 -12.99
C SER A 444 13.34 19.66 -13.07
N LEU A 445 14.63 19.31 -12.97
CA LEU A 445 15.74 20.26 -13.11
C LEU A 445 16.03 20.66 -14.56
N ASP A 446 15.37 20.02 -15.53
CA ASP A 446 15.49 20.33 -16.94
C ASP A 446 14.57 21.49 -17.40
N PHE A 447 14.10 22.33 -16.47
CA PHE A 447 13.32 23.51 -16.81
C PHE A 447 14.18 24.77 -16.70
N LYS A 448 13.96 25.73 -17.60
CA LYS A 448 14.77 26.96 -17.69
C LYS A 448 14.76 27.76 -16.38
N GLU A 449 13.68 27.67 -15.62
CA GLU A 449 13.52 28.30 -14.32
C GLU A 449 14.63 27.89 -13.32
N PHE A 450 15.30 26.76 -13.53
CA PHE A 450 16.42 26.28 -12.72
C PHE A 450 17.81 26.57 -13.30
N ASN A 451 17.88 27.05 -14.55
CA ASN A 451 19.13 27.25 -15.31
C ASN A 451 19.38 28.71 -15.71
N ASP A 452 18.62 29.67 -15.16
CA ASP A 452 18.84 31.10 -15.41
C ASP A 452 20.07 31.61 -14.64
N ASP A 453 21.12 32.06 -15.34
CA ASP A 453 22.38 32.60 -14.79
C ASP A 453 22.26 34.05 -14.24
N GLY A 454 21.04 34.49 -13.91
CA GLY A 454 20.80 35.84 -13.38
C GLY A 454 21.39 36.05 -11.98
N ALA A 455 21.75 37.29 -11.64
CA ALA A 455 22.25 37.65 -10.31
C ALA A 455 21.28 37.28 -9.16
N ALA A 456 19.97 37.22 -9.45
CA ALA A 456 18.95 36.75 -8.50
C ALA A 456 18.97 35.23 -8.28
N ALA A 457 19.34 34.43 -9.29
CA ALA A 457 19.43 32.98 -9.18
C ALA A 457 20.61 32.55 -8.30
N HIS A 458 21.73 33.29 -8.35
CA HIS A 458 22.88 33.06 -7.46
C HIS A 458 22.56 33.34 -5.98
N GLN A 459 21.57 34.20 -5.69
CA GLN A 459 21.09 34.46 -4.32
C GLN A 459 20.06 33.44 -3.82
N ALA A 460 19.37 32.74 -4.73
CA ALA A 460 18.30 31.79 -4.42
C ALA A 460 18.79 30.37 -4.09
N GLY A 461 20.09 30.10 -4.28
CA GLY A 461 20.70 28.77 -4.09
C GLY A 461 20.82 27.99 -5.41
N THR A 462 21.46 26.82 -5.35
CA THR A 462 21.62 25.91 -6.50
C THR A 462 20.27 25.42 -7.02
N ALA A 463 20.21 24.98 -8.27
CA ALA A 463 19.01 24.39 -8.88
C ALA A 463 18.39 23.26 -8.01
N LYS A 464 19.24 22.41 -7.41
CA LYS A 464 18.80 21.36 -6.48
C LYS A 464 18.22 21.93 -5.19
N GLU A 465 18.85 22.94 -4.58
CA GLU A 465 18.32 23.60 -3.38
C GLU A 465 16.95 24.24 -3.65
N GLN A 466 16.78 24.89 -4.79
CA GLN A 466 15.49 25.46 -5.21
C GLN A 466 14.43 24.37 -5.40
N LEU A 467 14.76 23.26 -6.07
CA LEU A 467 13.85 22.11 -6.20
C LEU A 467 13.47 21.52 -4.82
N TYR A 468 14.43 21.43 -3.91
CA TYR A 468 14.19 20.93 -2.55
C TYR A 468 13.25 21.86 -1.75
N GLN A 469 13.39 23.19 -1.92
CA GLN A 469 12.45 24.15 -1.35
C GLN A 469 11.03 23.98 -1.91
N ILE A 470 10.89 23.72 -3.21
CA ILE A 470 9.59 23.46 -3.84
C ILE A 470 8.99 22.15 -3.33
N ILE A 471 9.79 21.10 -3.17
CA ILE A 471 9.35 19.84 -2.53
C ILE A 471 8.80 20.13 -1.14
N GLY A 472 9.50 20.92 -0.32
CA GLY A 472 9.04 21.33 1.01
C GLY A 472 7.73 22.13 0.97
N TYR A 473 7.59 23.05 0.02
CA TYR A 473 6.35 23.80 -0.18
C TYR A 473 5.16 22.89 -0.53
N GLU A 474 5.33 21.95 -1.47
CA GLU A 474 4.27 21.02 -1.85
C GLU A 474 3.90 20.08 -0.70
N HIS A 475 4.88 19.65 0.09
CA HIS A 475 4.68 18.87 1.32
C HIS A 475 3.82 19.62 2.35
N ASP A 476 4.18 20.87 2.67
CA ASP A 476 3.45 21.70 3.62
C ASP A 476 2.00 21.94 3.17
N MET A 477 1.78 22.14 1.87
CA MET A 477 0.44 22.30 1.30
C MET A 477 -0.36 20.99 1.36
N ALA A 478 0.26 19.86 1.04
CA ALA A 478 -0.38 18.54 1.14
C ALA A 478 -0.82 18.24 2.58
N GLU A 479 0.02 18.52 3.58
CA GLU A 479 -0.29 18.32 4.99
C GLU A 479 -1.42 19.22 5.50
N ARG A 480 -1.46 20.49 5.09
CA ARG A 480 -2.58 21.39 5.40
C ARG A 480 -3.89 20.94 4.77
N CYS A 481 -3.85 20.46 3.54
CA CYS A 481 -5.02 19.91 2.86
C CYS A 481 -5.50 18.63 3.54
N TRP A 482 -4.56 17.74 3.88
CA TRP A 482 -4.84 16.52 4.61
C TRP A 482 -5.56 16.79 5.93
N GLU A 483 -5.10 17.76 6.74
CA GLU A 483 -5.72 18.04 8.04
C GLU A 483 -7.18 18.52 7.90
N LYS A 484 -7.51 19.22 6.81
CA LYS A 484 -8.91 19.59 6.51
C LYS A 484 -9.70 18.38 5.97
N LEU A 485 -9.11 17.61 5.06
CA LEU A 485 -9.73 16.43 4.45
C LEU A 485 -10.03 15.36 5.50
N ARG A 486 -9.10 15.11 6.42
CA ARG A 486 -9.22 14.18 7.56
C ARG A 486 -10.50 14.45 8.34
N LYS A 487 -10.76 15.69 8.73
CA LYS A 487 -11.95 16.05 9.52
C LYS A 487 -13.25 15.74 8.78
N ILE A 488 -13.27 15.95 7.46
CA ILE A 488 -14.41 15.59 6.63
C ILE A 488 -14.54 14.07 6.54
N ALA A 489 -13.46 13.36 6.22
CA ALA A 489 -13.49 11.92 6.06
C ALA A 489 -13.83 11.17 7.37
N GLU A 490 -13.42 11.68 8.54
CA GLU A 490 -13.81 11.16 9.87
C GLU A 490 -15.32 11.22 10.08
N SER A 491 -15.97 12.28 9.57
CA SER A 491 -17.42 12.42 9.61
C SER A 491 -18.16 11.51 8.62
N GLN A 492 -17.49 11.05 7.56
CA GLN A 492 -18.09 10.14 6.57
C GLN A 492 -18.12 8.70 7.09
N SER A 493 -16.95 8.10 7.32
CA SER A 493 -16.85 6.77 7.91
C SER A 493 -15.42 6.44 8.35
N ALA A 494 -15.30 5.53 9.33
CA ALA A 494 -14.00 4.99 9.73
C ALA A 494 -13.28 4.26 8.58
N THR A 495 -14.03 3.64 7.65
CA THR A 495 -13.48 2.95 6.48
C THR A 495 -12.89 3.94 5.47
N THR A 496 -13.58 5.06 5.22
CA THR A 496 -13.09 6.15 4.36
C THR A 496 -11.78 6.71 4.91
N MET A 497 -11.76 7.03 6.20
CA MET A 497 -10.53 7.48 6.86
C MET A 497 -9.40 6.48 6.77
N ALA A 498 -9.70 5.19 6.95
CA ALA A 498 -8.68 4.17 6.89
C ALA A 498 -8.08 4.01 5.48
N GLY A 499 -8.89 4.09 4.42
CA GLY A 499 -8.36 4.00 3.04
C GLY A 499 -7.49 5.21 2.68
N LEU A 500 -7.90 6.42 3.05
CA LEU A 500 -7.09 7.60 2.80
C LEU A 500 -5.80 7.61 3.64
N SER A 501 -5.88 7.16 4.89
CA SER A 501 -4.70 7.01 5.75
C SER A 501 -3.75 5.93 5.25
N PHE A 502 -4.28 4.86 4.63
CA PHE A 502 -3.48 3.85 3.95
C PHE A 502 -2.66 4.47 2.82
N PHE A 503 -3.29 5.24 1.92
CA PHE A 503 -2.57 5.90 0.83
C PHE A 503 -1.53 6.89 1.36
N ARG A 504 -1.89 7.70 2.37
CA ARG A 504 -0.94 8.64 2.99
C ARG A 504 0.29 7.93 3.55
N ALA A 505 0.09 6.83 4.28
CA ALA A 505 1.20 6.06 4.84
C ALA A 505 2.09 5.46 3.74
N LEU A 506 1.49 4.97 2.66
CA LEU A 506 2.21 4.48 1.47
C LEU A 506 3.02 5.60 0.80
N ALA A 507 2.40 6.76 0.55
CA ALA A 507 3.04 7.92 -0.04
C ALA A 507 4.24 8.37 0.81
N ASN A 508 4.06 8.56 2.12
CA ASN A 508 5.14 8.97 3.02
C ASN A 508 6.31 7.96 3.03
N ALA A 509 6.03 6.66 3.06
CA ALA A 509 7.06 5.64 2.98
C ALA A 509 7.85 5.72 1.65
N HIS A 510 7.15 5.94 0.53
CA HIS A 510 7.76 6.12 -0.78
C HIS A 510 8.63 7.38 -0.84
N LEU A 511 8.12 8.52 -0.36
CA LEU A 511 8.82 9.80 -0.33
C LEU A 511 10.11 9.72 0.50
N ASP A 512 10.07 9.07 1.66
CA ASP A 512 11.26 8.84 2.50
C ASP A 512 12.29 7.95 1.80
N LEU A 513 11.83 6.88 1.12
CA LEU A 513 12.70 5.98 0.37
C LEU A 513 13.38 6.69 -0.81
N CYS A 514 12.68 7.60 -1.49
CA CYS A 514 13.28 8.44 -2.53
C CYS A 514 14.36 9.37 -1.95
N ALA A 515 14.11 9.97 -0.78
CA ALA A 515 15.09 10.83 -0.11
C ALA A 515 16.37 10.08 0.32
N GLN A 516 16.27 8.80 0.72
CA GLN A 516 17.43 7.98 1.07
C GLN A 516 18.32 7.58 -0.13
N ARG A 517 17.84 7.77 -1.37
CA ARG A 517 18.63 7.49 -2.58
C ARG A 517 19.57 8.62 -2.96
N ASP A 518 19.50 9.77 -2.27
CA ASP A 518 20.41 10.88 -2.49
C ASP A 518 21.78 10.62 -1.83
N PRO A 519 22.88 10.50 -2.59
CA PRO A 519 24.23 10.41 -2.03
C PRO A 519 24.69 11.71 -1.35
N TYR A 520 23.94 12.82 -1.49
CA TYR A 520 24.29 14.14 -0.96
C TYR A 520 23.43 14.61 0.21
N GLN A 521 22.73 13.74 0.94
CA GLN A 521 22.08 14.17 2.20
C GLN A 521 23.12 14.88 3.09
N PRO A 522 22.96 16.19 3.39
CA PRO A 522 23.77 16.82 4.40
C PRO A 522 23.41 16.14 5.71
N TYR A 523 24.40 15.52 6.36
CA TYR A 523 24.32 15.18 7.77
C TYR A 523 23.78 16.42 8.49
N GLU A 524 22.60 16.34 9.10
CA GLU A 524 22.21 17.28 10.13
C GLU A 524 23.37 17.30 11.14
N ALA A 525 24.05 18.45 11.23
CA ALA A 525 25.21 18.61 12.08
C ALA A 525 24.78 18.28 13.51
N ASP A 526 25.35 17.21 14.06
CA ASP A 526 25.25 16.88 15.48
C ASP A 526 25.71 18.11 16.29
N PRO A 527 24.81 18.79 17.02
CA PRO A 527 25.17 19.99 17.76
C PRO A 527 26.07 19.69 18.97
N THR A 528 26.45 18.43 19.20
CA THR A 528 27.34 18.01 20.29
C THR A 528 28.80 17.81 19.88
N ARG A 529 29.18 18.14 18.64
CA ARG A 529 30.59 18.18 18.23
C ARG A 529 31.07 19.61 18.00
N THR A 530 31.44 20.27 19.10
CA THR A 530 32.49 21.29 19.17
C THR A 530 33.47 20.93 20.26
#